data_AF-A0A3M8EBT0-F1
#
_entry.id   AF-A0A3M8EBT0-F1
#
_cell.length_a   1.000
_cell.length_b   1.000
_cell.length_c   1.000
_cell.angle_alpha   90.00
_cell.angle_beta   90.00
_cell.angle_gamma   90.00
#
_symmetry.space_group_name_H-M   'P 1'
#
loop_
_entity.id
_entity.type
_entity.pdbx_description
1 polymer ?
#
loop_
_entity_poly.entity_id
_entity_poly.type
_entity_poly.pdbx_seq_one_letter_code
_entity_poly.pdbx_strand_id
1 'polypeptide(L)'
;MKMKNKIFLILSSMALSLFLSSCLTSNTEVIEEYADNSINDVAGVWYRYITTEGGTSTREVLVKVELDGITKTIDKEARKVMIRVAPSESRLNSIPDPARSKMGIDNVAVVVVLPTAARIFPIGDAPKLGTNGDWSKPNKYMVQAANGDQAEWTIHITEFIK
;
A
#
# COMPACT_ATOMS: atom_id res chain seq x y z
N MET A 1 -63.14 -4.63 -33.89
CA MET A 1 -61.78 -5.20 -34.11
C MET A 1 -60.71 -4.09 -34.03
N LYS A 2 -60.58 -3.38 -32.89
CA LYS A 2 -59.58 -2.29 -32.72
C LYS A 2 -58.84 -2.32 -31.37
N MET A 3 -59.41 -2.93 -30.32
CA MET A 3 -58.76 -3.02 -29.00
C MET A 3 -57.78 -4.20 -28.85
N LYS A 4 -58.04 -5.34 -29.52
CA LYS A 4 -57.16 -6.53 -29.47
C LYS A 4 -55.75 -6.24 -30.03
N ASN A 5 -55.65 -5.42 -31.08
CA ASN A 5 -54.36 -5.04 -31.67
C ASN A 5 -53.56 -4.09 -30.77
N LYS A 6 -54.23 -3.21 -29.99
CA LYS A 6 -53.56 -2.30 -29.05
C LYS A 6 -53.03 -3.04 -27.82
N ILE A 7 -53.78 -4.02 -27.31
CA ILE A 7 -53.34 -4.88 -26.19
C ILE A 7 -52.16 -5.76 -26.63
N PHE A 8 -52.19 -6.29 -27.85
CA PHE A 8 -51.08 -7.08 -28.40
C PHE A 8 -49.80 -6.23 -28.59
N LEU A 9 -49.93 -4.98 -29.02
CA LEU A 9 -48.81 -4.03 -29.15
C LEU A 9 -48.18 -3.65 -27.79
N ILE A 10 -48.99 -3.45 -26.75
CA ILE A 10 -48.51 -3.12 -25.40
C ILE A 10 -47.84 -4.34 -24.75
N LEU A 11 -48.39 -5.54 -24.95
CA LEU A 11 -47.82 -6.77 -24.41
C LEU A 11 -46.50 -7.15 -25.12
N SER A 12 -46.40 -6.85 -26.42
CA SER A 12 -45.16 -7.01 -27.21
C SER A 12 -44.06 -6.03 -26.80
N SER A 13 -44.40 -4.77 -26.46
CA SER A 13 -43.39 -3.78 -26.02
C SER A 13 -42.89 -4.03 -24.59
N MET A 14 -43.71 -4.62 -23.71
CA MET A 14 -43.31 -5.03 -22.35
C MET A 14 -42.43 -6.29 -22.36
N ALA A 15 -42.63 -7.19 -23.32
CA ALA A 15 -41.76 -8.36 -23.46
C ALA A 15 -40.35 -7.97 -23.95
N LEU A 16 -40.23 -6.94 -24.79
CA LEU A 16 -38.97 -6.49 -25.36
C LEU A 16 -38.03 -5.84 -24.32
N SER A 17 -38.56 -5.24 -23.25
CA SER A 17 -37.75 -4.66 -22.16
C SER A 17 -37.15 -5.71 -21.22
N LEU A 18 -37.66 -6.94 -21.21
CA LEU A 18 -37.11 -8.05 -20.43
C LEU A 18 -35.88 -8.71 -21.07
N PHE A 19 -35.64 -8.47 -22.37
CA PHE A 19 -34.49 -9.00 -23.11
C PHE A 19 -33.28 -8.04 -23.15
N LEU A 20 -33.44 -6.78 -22.69
CA LEU A 20 -32.36 -5.77 -22.70
C LEU A 20 -31.51 -5.78 -21.43
N SER A 21 -31.87 -6.57 -20.41
CA SER A 21 -31.08 -6.75 -19.18
C SER A 21 -29.78 -7.54 -19.39
N SER A 22 -29.58 -8.15 -20.57
CA SER A 22 -28.38 -8.94 -20.88
C SER A 22 -27.21 -8.15 -21.47
N CYS A 23 -27.32 -6.82 -21.59
CA CYS A 23 -26.25 -5.97 -22.14
C CYS A 23 -25.21 -5.48 -21.11
N LEU A 24 -25.17 -5.99 -19.87
CA LEU A 24 -24.22 -5.48 -18.87
C LEU A 24 -23.34 -6.53 -18.15
N THR A 25 -23.39 -7.79 -18.56
CA THR A 25 -22.53 -8.83 -17.97
C THR A 25 -21.87 -9.77 -18.97
N SER A 26 -21.94 -9.45 -20.26
CA SER A 26 -21.16 -10.14 -21.29
C SER A 26 -19.90 -9.32 -21.56
N ASN A 27 -18.74 -9.85 -21.17
CA ASN A 27 -17.39 -9.31 -21.41
C ASN A 27 -16.74 -8.46 -20.30
N THR A 28 -17.09 -8.68 -19.03
CA THR A 28 -16.16 -8.35 -17.92
C THR A 28 -15.62 -9.66 -17.37
N GLU A 29 -14.71 -10.30 -18.10
CA GLU A 29 -13.83 -11.25 -17.41
C GLU A 29 -13.22 -10.49 -16.23
N VAL A 30 -13.39 -11.03 -15.02
CA VAL A 30 -12.64 -10.54 -13.86
C VAL A 30 -11.19 -10.84 -14.22
N ILE A 31 -10.51 -9.81 -14.72
CA ILE A 31 -9.12 -9.95 -15.14
C ILE A 31 -8.38 -10.30 -13.85
N GLU A 32 -7.84 -11.52 -13.76
CA GLU A 32 -7.21 -12.05 -12.53
C GLU A 32 -6.14 -11.10 -11.97
N GLU A 33 -5.53 -10.29 -12.85
CA GLU A 33 -4.61 -9.21 -12.51
C GLU A 33 -5.16 -8.20 -11.49
N TYR A 34 -6.47 -7.95 -11.48
CA TYR A 34 -7.11 -7.02 -10.54
C TYR A 34 -7.48 -7.64 -9.19
N ALA A 35 -7.26 -8.95 -9.00
CA ALA A 35 -7.45 -9.65 -7.73
C ALA A 35 -6.18 -9.71 -6.87
N ASP A 36 -5.04 -9.28 -7.40
CA ASP A 36 -3.77 -9.33 -6.67
C ASP A 36 -3.78 -8.35 -5.47
N ASN A 37 -3.84 -8.93 -4.27
CA ASN A 37 -3.75 -8.25 -2.98
C ASN A 37 -2.43 -8.57 -2.26
N SER A 38 -1.35 -8.82 -3.01
CA SER A 38 -0.03 -9.09 -2.43
C SER A 38 0.79 -7.83 -2.18
N ILE A 39 1.81 -7.97 -1.33
CA ILE A 39 2.93 -7.03 -1.29
C ILE A 39 3.98 -7.56 -2.26
N ASN A 40 4.31 -6.79 -3.30
CA ASN A 40 5.19 -7.23 -4.38
C ASN A 40 6.66 -6.94 -4.10
N ASP A 41 6.95 -5.85 -3.39
CA ASP A 41 8.31 -5.51 -2.98
C ASP A 41 8.33 -4.60 -1.75
N VAL A 42 9.50 -4.45 -1.13
CA VAL A 42 9.82 -3.34 -0.22
C VAL A 42 10.67 -2.34 -0.99
N ALA A 43 10.10 -1.19 -1.34
CA ALA A 43 10.79 -0.13 -2.08
C ALA A 43 11.98 0.43 -1.28
N GLY A 44 11.84 0.52 0.05
CA GLY A 44 12.94 0.93 0.92
C GLY A 44 12.51 1.15 2.36
N VAL A 45 13.52 1.41 3.20
CA VAL A 45 13.34 1.95 4.55
C VAL A 45 13.93 3.35 4.57
N TRP A 46 13.13 4.33 4.94
CA TRP A 46 13.51 5.74 4.94
C TRP A 46 13.53 6.28 6.36
N TYR A 47 14.41 7.24 6.62
CA TYR A 47 14.38 8.05 7.82
C TYR A 47 14.06 9.50 7.44
N ARG A 48 13.09 10.10 8.12
CA ARG A 48 12.76 11.52 7.95
C ARG A 48 13.05 12.29 9.22
N TYR A 49 13.64 13.46 9.08
CA TYR A 49 13.89 14.36 10.20
C TYR A 49 13.74 15.81 9.76
N ILE A 50 13.39 16.67 10.71
CA ILE A 50 13.30 18.11 10.51
C ILE A 50 14.66 18.72 10.87
N THR A 51 15.13 19.63 10.03
CA THR A 51 16.29 20.48 10.29
C THR A 51 15.98 21.90 9.84
N THR A 52 16.80 22.86 10.26
CA THR A 52 16.76 24.21 9.69
C THR A 52 17.58 24.25 8.41
N GLU A 53 17.09 24.97 7.41
CA GLU A 53 17.86 25.28 6.21
C GLU A 53 19.15 26.05 6.57
N GLY A 54 20.26 25.77 5.88
CA GLY A 54 21.56 26.35 6.22
C GLY A 54 21.60 27.89 6.21
N GLY A 55 22.55 28.46 6.96
CA GLY A 55 22.76 29.92 7.05
C GLY A 55 22.02 30.57 8.23
N THR A 56 21.46 31.76 8.02
CA THR A 56 20.67 32.52 9.02
C THR A 56 19.17 32.25 8.95
N SER A 57 18.75 31.26 8.15
CA SER A 57 17.35 30.89 7.97
C SER A 57 16.78 30.29 9.25
N THR A 58 15.52 30.58 9.56
CA THR A 58 14.75 29.88 10.61
C THR A 58 13.76 28.89 10.02
N ARG A 59 13.80 28.67 8.69
CA ARG A 59 12.84 27.80 8.00
C ARG A 59 13.17 26.34 8.29
N GLU A 60 12.20 25.63 8.85
CA GLU A 60 12.25 24.19 9.00
C GLU A 60 12.04 23.50 7.64
N VAL A 61 12.88 22.51 7.38
CA VAL A 61 12.81 21.66 6.20
C VAL A 61 12.77 20.19 6.63
N LEU A 62 11.91 19.41 5.97
CA LEU A 62 11.83 17.97 6.16
C LEU A 62 12.83 17.29 5.23
N VAL A 63 13.84 16.66 5.79
CA VAL A 63 14.82 15.87 5.04
C VAL A 63 14.38 14.41 5.05
N LYS A 64 14.46 13.77 3.88
CA LYS A 64 14.23 12.34 3.71
C LYS A 64 15.55 11.67 3.31
N VAL A 65 15.97 10.68 4.09
CA VAL A 65 17.12 9.83 3.79
C VAL A 65 16.63 8.42 3.57
N GLU A 66 16.94 7.86 2.41
CA GLU A 66 16.77 6.42 2.17
C GLU A 66 17.95 5.66 2.77
N LEU A 67 17.66 4.63 3.56
CA LEU A 67 18.68 3.78 4.17
C LEU A 67 19.14 2.72 3.16
N ASP A 68 20.43 2.41 3.17
CA ASP A 68 21.02 1.30 2.42
C ASP A 68 21.14 0.05 3.30
N GLY A 69 21.74 -1.03 2.77
CA GLY A 69 21.95 -2.28 3.51
C GLY A 69 20.66 -2.97 3.94
N ILE A 70 19.58 -2.80 3.16
CA ILE A 70 18.29 -3.45 3.40
C ILE A 70 18.28 -4.83 2.74
N THR A 71 17.98 -5.86 3.53
CA THR A 71 17.61 -7.18 3.00
C THR A 71 16.16 -7.48 3.33
N LYS A 72 15.45 -8.10 2.38
CA LYS A 72 14.01 -8.31 2.44
C LYS A 72 13.64 -9.71 1.96
N THR A 73 12.66 -10.29 2.63
CA THR A 73 12.04 -11.56 2.24
C THR A 73 10.53 -11.38 2.23
N ILE A 74 9.91 -11.76 1.13
CA ILE A 74 8.46 -11.70 0.96
C ILE A 74 7.96 -13.13 0.77
N ASP A 75 7.22 -13.61 1.76
CA ASP A 75 6.54 -14.89 1.71
C ASP A 75 5.07 -14.62 1.38
N LYS A 76 4.69 -14.86 0.11
CA LYS A 76 3.32 -14.62 -0.37
C LYS A 76 2.31 -15.62 0.20
N GLU A 77 2.73 -16.85 0.49
CA GLU A 77 1.87 -17.89 1.06
C GLU A 77 1.56 -17.57 2.53
N ALA A 78 2.59 -17.25 3.31
CA ALA A 78 2.42 -16.86 4.70
C ALA A 78 1.95 -15.40 4.89
N ARG A 79 1.91 -14.61 3.80
CA ARG A 79 1.60 -13.17 3.78
C ARG A 79 2.46 -12.36 4.76
N LYS A 80 3.77 -12.61 4.69
CA LYS A 80 4.77 -12.00 5.58
C LYS A 80 5.85 -11.29 4.79
N VAL A 81 6.23 -10.11 5.28
CA VAL A 81 7.39 -9.35 4.83
C VAL A 81 8.36 -9.23 5.99
N MET A 82 9.56 -9.76 5.81
CA MET A 82 10.64 -9.70 6.80
C MET A 82 11.73 -8.79 6.27
N ILE A 83 12.18 -7.83 7.08
CA ILE A 83 13.14 -6.81 6.69
C ILE A 83 14.28 -6.79 7.70
N ARG A 84 15.52 -6.82 7.22
CA ARG A 84 16.69 -6.45 8.01
C ARG A 84 17.24 -5.12 7.50
N VAL A 85 17.58 -4.25 8.43
CA VAL A 85 18.09 -2.91 8.18
C VAL A 85 19.48 -2.80 8.77
N ALA A 86 20.50 -2.64 7.93
CA ALA A 86 21.89 -2.47 8.37
C ALA A 86 22.60 -1.42 7.49
N PRO A 87 22.30 -0.12 7.69
CA PRO A 87 22.85 0.93 6.85
C PRO A 87 24.38 1.00 6.99
N SER A 88 25.05 1.40 5.92
CA SER A 88 26.50 1.57 5.93
C SER A 88 26.93 2.73 6.84
N GLU A 89 28.17 2.70 7.34
CA GLU A 89 28.71 3.82 8.13
C GLU A 89 28.65 5.15 7.37
N SER A 90 28.91 5.15 6.07
CA SER A 90 28.83 6.35 5.23
C SER A 90 27.39 6.88 5.14
N ARG A 91 26.39 5.99 5.05
CA ARG A 91 24.97 6.37 5.09
C ARG A 91 24.61 6.97 6.43
N LEU A 92 25.04 6.36 7.53
CA LEU A 92 24.81 6.88 8.87
C LEU A 92 25.43 8.26 9.04
N ASN A 93 26.68 8.44 8.61
CA ASN A 93 27.40 9.70 8.71
C ASN A 93 26.84 10.82 7.80
N SER A 94 25.98 10.50 6.83
CA SER A 94 25.23 11.50 6.06
C SER A 94 24.08 12.15 6.84
N ILE A 95 23.70 11.57 7.98
CA ILE A 95 22.65 12.08 8.86
C ILE A 95 23.33 12.85 10.01
N PRO A 96 23.02 14.13 10.23
CA PRO A 96 23.58 14.90 11.34
C PRO A 96 23.34 14.24 12.70
N ASP A 97 24.31 14.29 13.60
CA ASP A 97 24.27 13.58 14.90
C ASP A 97 22.99 13.80 15.74
N PRO A 98 22.44 15.03 15.84
CA PRO A 98 21.19 15.24 16.57
C PRO A 98 19.98 14.50 15.97
N ALA A 99 19.96 14.31 14.65
CA ALA A 99 18.93 13.54 13.97
C ALA A 99 19.25 12.04 14.04
N ARG A 100 20.51 11.66 13.77
CA ARG A 100 20.96 10.28 13.79
C ARG A 100 20.73 9.62 15.14
N SER A 101 20.97 10.31 16.25
CA SER A 101 20.69 9.79 17.60
C SER A 101 19.22 9.39 17.81
N LYS A 102 18.28 10.08 17.17
CA LYS A 102 16.83 9.80 17.22
C LYS A 102 16.36 8.74 16.23
N MET A 103 17.19 8.35 15.27
CA MET A 103 16.88 7.25 14.35
C MET A 103 16.97 5.92 15.10
N GLY A 104 15.95 5.10 14.95
CA GLY A 104 15.84 3.78 15.58
C GLY A 104 14.76 2.94 14.93
N ILE A 105 14.66 1.67 15.31
CA ILE A 105 13.61 0.76 14.82
C ILE A 105 12.20 1.29 15.11
N ASP A 106 12.05 2.11 16.14
CA ASP A 106 10.82 2.76 16.56
C ASP A 106 10.52 4.07 15.80
N ASN A 107 11.42 4.51 14.92
CA ASN A 107 11.37 5.82 14.28
C ASN A 107 11.92 5.79 12.84
N VAL A 108 11.41 4.88 12.02
CA VAL A 108 11.72 4.80 10.57
C VAL A 108 10.46 4.54 9.75
N ALA A 109 10.53 4.76 8.45
CA ALA A 109 9.43 4.61 7.51
C ALA A 109 9.69 3.44 6.57
N VAL A 110 8.83 2.42 6.57
CA VAL A 110 8.86 1.36 5.54
C VAL A 110 8.00 1.77 4.35
N VAL A 111 8.48 1.52 3.14
CA VAL A 111 7.75 1.74 1.89
C VAL A 111 7.68 0.44 1.12
N VAL A 112 6.47 0.08 0.67
CA VAL A 112 6.21 -1.16 -0.07
C VAL A 112 5.67 -0.87 -1.46
N VAL A 113 5.80 -1.84 -2.34
CA VAL A 113 5.24 -1.83 -3.69
C VAL A 113 4.05 -2.76 -3.72
N LEU A 114 2.92 -2.26 -4.22
CA LEU A 114 1.68 -3.01 -4.38
C LEU A 114 1.37 -3.22 -5.87
N PRO A 115 0.50 -4.18 -6.20
CA PRO A 115 -0.11 -4.28 -7.52
C PRO A 115 -0.81 -2.97 -7.94
N THR A 116 -0.97 -2.79 -9.25
CA THR A 116 -1.63 -1.60 -9.81
C THR A 116 -3.03 -1.42 -9.21
N ALA A 117 -3.34 -0.20 -8.76
CA ALA A 117 -4.60 0.19 -8.14
C ALA A 117 -4.96 -0.51 -6.80
N ALA A 118 -4.11 -1.39 -6.28
CA ALA A 118 -4.25 -1.91 -4.92
C ALA A 118 -3.96 -0.83 -3.87
N ARG A 119 -4.56 -0.99 -2.70
CA ARG A 119 -4.43 -0.07 -1.55
C ARG A 119 -4.01 -0.85 -0.32
N ILE A 120 -3.29 -0.21 0.59
CA ILE A 120 -2.87 -0.81 1.86
C ILE A 120 -3.27 0.08 3.03
N PHE A 121 -3.81 -0.53 4.08
CA PHE A 121 -4.30 0.16 5.27
C PHE A 121 -3.66 -0.45 6.53
N PRO A 122 -3.17 0.36 7.48
CA PRO A 122 -2.69 -0.16 8.75
C PRO A 122 -3.85 -0.77 9.55
N ILE A 123 -3.57 -1.85 10.28
CA ILE A 123 -4.51 -2.48 11.21
C ILE A 123 -4.00 -2.23 12.64
N GLY A 124 -4.89 -1.80 13.54
CA GLY A 124 -4.55 -1.51 14.92
C GLY A 124 -3.63 -0.30 15.04
N ASP A 125 -2.48 -0.49 15.70
CA ASP A 125 -1.47 0.55 15.93
C ASP A 125 -0.28 0.46 14.96
N ALA A 126 -0.41 -0.31 13.88
CA ALA A 126 0.59 -0.36 12.83
C ALA A 126 0.87 1.04 12.27
N PRO A 127 2.15 1.43 12.10
CA PRO A 127 2.50 2.75 11.62
C PRO A 127 2.05 2.96 10.18
N LYS A 128 1.71 4.19 9.81
CA LYS A 128 1.42 4.52 8.42
C LYS A 128 2.68 4.33 7.57
N LEU A 129 2.56 3.58 6.48
CA LEU A 129 3.66 3.34 5.55
C LEU A 129 4.14 4.66 4.92
N GLY A 130 5.43 4.74 4.67
CA GLY A 130 6.08 5.94 4.17
C GLY A 130 6.03 7.11 5.14
N THR A 131 5.84 6.90 6.44
CA THR A 131 6.08 7.88 7.51
C THR A 131 6.84 7.21 8.64
N ASN A 132 7.64 7.97 9.42
CA ASN A 132 8.33 7.38 10.56
C ASN A 132 7.31 6.81 11.55
N GLY A 133 7.59 5.63 12.08
CA GLY A 133 6.79 5.00 13.11
C GLY A 133 7.48 3.79 13.70
N ASP A 134 6.77 3.11 14.59
CA ASP A 134 7.34 2.04 15.40
C ASP A 134 7.30 0.67 14.70
N TRP A 135 8.48 0.10 14.45
CA TRP A 135 8.67 -1.22 13.85
C TRP A 135 9.34 -2.22 14.81
N SER A 136 9.40 -1.90 16.10
CA SER A 136 9.95 -2.78 17.15
C SER A 136 9.19 -4.11 17.29
N LYS A 137 7.98 -4.17 16.72
CA LYS A 137 7.12 -5.36 16.66
C LYS A 137 6.63 -5.65 15.24
N PRO A 138 6.13 -6.86 14.97
CA PRO A 138 5.40 -7.14 13.73
C PRO A 138 4.14 -6.28 13.63
N ASN A 139 3.94 -5.64 12.48
CA ASN A 139 2.82 -4.75 12.20
C ASN A 139 1.93 -5.32 11.10
N LYS A 140 0.61 -5.23 11.29
CA LYS A 140 -0.38 -5.82 10.38
C LYS A 140 -1.01 -4.77 9.46
N TYR A 141 -1.28 -5.19 8.23
CA TYR A 141 -1.86 -4.34 7.20
C TYR A 141 -2.91 -5.11 6.40
N MET A 142 -3.97 -4.41 5.99
CA MET A 142 -4.94 -4.92 5.03
C MET A 142 -4.56 -4.44 3.64
N VAL A 143 -4.25 -5.35 2.72
CA VAL A 143 -4.10 -5.04 1.30
C VAL A 143 -5.42 -5.32 0.60
N GLN A 144 -5.95 -4.31 -0.10
CA GLN A 144 -7.15 -4.41 -0.91
C GLN A 144 -6.75 -4.32 -2.38
N ALA A 145 -7.06 -5.34 -3.17
CA ALA A 145 -6.89 -5.36 -4.61
C ALA A 145 -7.90 -4.42 -5.30
N ALA A 146 -7.69 -4.19 -6.60
CA ALA A 146 -8.55 -3.30 -7.38
C ALA A 146 -10.01 -3.79 -7.48
N ASN A 147 -10.21 -5.12 -7.51
CA ASN A 147 -11.54 -5.75 -7.52
C ASN A 147 -12.24 -5.74 -6.14
N GLY A 148 -11.55 -5.29 -5.09
CA GLY A 148 -12.07 -5.24 -3.73
C GLY A 148 -11.64 -6.40 -2.83
N ASP A 149 -11.01 -7.44 -3.36
CA ASP A 149 -10.49 -8.57 -2.58
C ASP A 149 -9.45 -8.12 -1.56
N GLN A 150 -9.45 -8.75 -0.39
CA GLN A 150 -8.65 -8.30 0.74
C GLN A 150 -7.76 -9.42 1.30
N ALA A 151 -6.58 -9.03 1.77
CA ALA A 151 -5.63 -9.90 2.44
C ALA A 151 -4.95 -9.19 3.61
N GLU A 152 -4.89 -9.85 4.76
CA GLU A 152 -4.05 -9.42 5.87
C GLU A 152 -2.60 -9.82 5.62
N TRP A 153 -1.69 -8.86 5.77
CA TRP A 153 -0.25 -9.02 5.66
C TRP A 153 0.43 -8.58 6.95
N THR A 154 1.53 -9.25 7.31
CA THR A 154 2.39 -8.84 8.43
C THR A 154 3.73 -8.35 7.89
N ILE A 155 4.16 -7.17 8.31
CA ILE A 155 5.48 -6.60 8.01
C ILE A 155 6.26 -6.52 9.31
N HIS A 156 7.50 -7.04 9.33
CA HIS A 156 8.35 -7.03 10.51
C HIS A 156 9.80 -6.68 10.16
N ILE A 157 10.36 -5.68 10.85
CA ILE A 157 11.80 -5.47 10.86
C ILE A 157 12.40 -6.45 11.88
N THR A 158 13.05 -7.51 11.39
CA THR A 158 13.63 -8.56 12.25
C THR A 158 14.90 -8.10 12.94
N GLU A 159 15.62 -7.17 12.32
CA GLU A 159 16.91 -6.70 12.80
C GLU A 159 17.14 -5.26 12.31
N PHE A 160 17.57 -4.39 13.22
CA PHE A 160 17.92 -3.01 12.93
C PHE A 160 19.28 -2.71 13.55
N ILE A 161 20.30 -2.60 12.70
CA ILE A 161 21.68 -2.28 13.08
C ILE A 161 21.91 -0.81 12.76
N LYS A 162 22.41 -0.07 13.74
CA LYS A 162 22.73 1.35 13.66
C LYS A 162 24.20 1.58 13.95
#